data_AF-A0A976L7X9-F1
#
_entry.id   AF-A0A976L7X9-F1
#
_cell.length_a   1.000
_cell.length_b   1.000
_cell.length_c   1.000
_cell.angle_alpha   90.00
_cell.angle_beta   90.00
_cell.angle_gamma   90.00
#
_symmetry.space_group_name_H-M   'P 1'
#
loop_
_entity.id
_entity.type
_entity.pdbx_description
1 polymer ?
#
loop_
_entity_poly.entity_id
_entity_poly.type
_entity_poly.pdbx_seq_one_letter_code
_entity_poly.pdbx_strand_id
1 'polypeptide(L)'
;MLMRCAAENVRYFSLYPSSFHQNTHEFPEAIRISTDSFSRTFYICVFSGFLLMLSLLWPIVLLLIGLGVMVLEVFLPSGGILGFVSIAAIVASIATAFFEHGPLVGMSMLTVAVLAVPILLALAFRWFPETPLGRRVLPPPPDAANLLPNESARKKARAAVGSVGVAVSPLLPWGRVAV
;
A
#
# COMPACT_ATOMS: atom_id res chain seq x y z
N MET A 1 -9.50 29.70 -9.60
CA MET A 1 -9.15 30.97 -8.91
C MET A 1 -7.68 31.34 -9.08
N LEU A 2 -6.74 30.38 -8.99
CA LEU A 2 -5.29 30.58 -9.20
C LEU A 2 -4.86 31.12 -10.57
N MET A 3 -5.54 30.80 -11.67
CA MET A 3 -5.18 31.32 -13.01
C MET A 3 -5.68 32.75 -13.29
N ARG A 4 -6.62 33.29 -12.49
CA ARG A 4 -7.10 34.68 -12.70
C ARG A 4 -6.12 35.72 -12.14
N CYS A 5 -5.44 35.44 -11.02
CA CYS A 5 -4.45 36.37 -10.45
C CYS A 5 -3.24 36.64 -11.35
N ALA A 6 -2.75 35.64 -12.09
CA ALA A 6 -1.60 35.82 -12.97
C ALA A 6 -1.94 36.66 -14.22
N ALA A 7 -3.16 36.54 -14.74
CA ALA A 7 -3.60 37.24 -15.94
C ALA A 7 -3.89 38.73 -15.70
N GLU A 8 -4.35 39.09 -14.49
CA GLU A 8 -4.65 40.48 -14.14
C GLU A 8 -3.38 41.32 -13.99
N ASN A 9 -2.29 40.77 -13.45
CA ASN A 9 -1.03 41.50 -13.26
C ASN A 9 -0.33 41.86 -14.59
N VAL A 10 -0.46 41.02 -15.62
CA VAL A 10 0.08 41.32 -16.97
C VAL A 10 -0.72 42.41 -17.68
N ARG A 11 -2.03 42.50 -17.42
CA ARG A 11 -2.90 43.56 -17.97
C ARG A 11 -2.55 44.95 -17.43
N TYR A 12 -2.11 45.07 -16.17
CA TYR A 12 -1.69 46.34 -15.59
C TYR A 12 -0.39 46.88 -16.22
N PHE A 13 0.59 46.02 -16.52
CA PHE A 13 1.83 46.42 -17.18
C PHE A 13 1.60 46.94 -18.62
N SER A 14 0.60 46.39 -19.32
CA SER A 14 0.26 46.82 -20.68
C SER A 14 -0.56 48.11 -20.77
N LEU A 15 -1.20 48.56 -19.68
CA LEU A 15 -2.08 49.75 -19.66
C LEU A 15 -1.36 51.05 -19.25
N TYR A 16 -0.07 50.99 -18.92
CA TYR A 16 0.71 52.14 -18.44
C TYR A 16 1.88 52.61 -19.36
N PRO A 17 1.81 52.58 -20.71
CA PRO A 17 2.91 53.09 -21.54
C PRO A 17 2.85 54.61 -21.79
N SER A 18 1.75 55.32 -21.48
CA SER A 18 1.52 56.69 -22.00
C SER A 18 1.77 57.85 -21.02
N SER A 19 2.13 57.60 -19.76
CA SER A 19 2.32 58.68 -18.75
C SER A 19 3.79 58.90 -18.37
N PHE A 20 4.74 58.40 -19.17
CA PHE A 20 6.17 58.37 -18.85
C PHE A 20 6.87 59.73 -18.89
N HIS A 21 6.16 60.82 -19.20
CA HIS A 21 6.79 62.10 -19.55
C HIS A 21 6.44 63.29 -18.63
N GLN A 22 6.30 63.12 -17.30
CA GLN A 22 6.22 64.36 -16.50
C GLN A 22 6.76 64.48 -15.08
N ASN A 23 7.14 63.45 -14.31
CA ASN A 23 7.66 63.73 -12.95
C ASN A 23 8.75 62.76 -12.48
N THR A 24 10.01 63.12 -12.70
CA THR A 24 11.23 62.34 -12.36
C THR A 24 11.50 62.16 -10.86
N HIS A 25 10.69 62.74 -9.98
CA HIS A 25 10.85 62.65 -8.52
C HIS A 25 10.00 61.54 -7.85
N GLU A 26 8.98 61.02 -8.51
CA GLU A 26 8.07 59.97 -7.96
C GLU A 26 8.42 58.53 -8.41
N PHE A 27 9.26 58.40 -9.45
CA PHE A 27 9.71 57.10 -9.99
C PHE A 27 10.33 56.13 -8.96
N PRO A 28 11.16 56.56 -7.97
CA PRO A 28 11.80 55.59 -7.08
C PRO A 28 10.84 54.96 -6.07
N GLU A 29 9.71 55.59 -5.76
CA GLU A 29 8.71 55.03 -4.84
C GLU A 29 7.77 54.04 -5.53
N ALA A 30 7.30 54.35 -6.74
CA ALA A 30 6.43 53.46 -7.51
C ALA A 30 7.12 52.11 -7.85
N ILE A 31 8.40 52.14 -8.18
CA ILE A 31 9.19 50.94 -8.45
C ILE A 31 9.35 50.09 -7.17
N ARG A 32 9.60 50.74 -6.01
CA ARG A 32 9.74 50.04 -4.72
C ARG A 32 8.47 49.29 -4.30
N ILE A 33 7.31 49.92 -4.45
CA ILE A 33 6.01 49.30 -4.11
C ILE A 33 5.72 48.09 -5.02
N SER A 34 6.07 48.18 -6.30
CA SER A 34 5.91 47.07 -7.25
C SER A 34 6.83 45.88 -6.93
N THR A 35 8.09 46.14 -6.54
CA THR A 35 9.03 45.07 -6.16
C THR A 35 8.67 44.42 -4.83
N ASP A 36 8.18 45.18 -3.85
CA ASP A 36 7.76 44.65 -2.55
C ASP A 36 6.48 43.81 -2.65
N SER A 37 5.52 44.22 -3.48
CA SER A 37 4.29 43.45 -3.72
C SER A 37 4.59 42.14 -4.46
N PHE A 38 5.43 42.17 -5.51
CA PHE A 38 5.85 40.97 -6.24
C PHE A 38 6.66 40.01 -5.36
N SER A 39 7.61 40.52 -4.58
CA SER A 39 8.41 39.72 -3.64
C SER A 39 7.55 39.10 -2.54
N ARG A 40 6.59 39.86 -1.97
CA ARG A 40 5.64 39.34 -0.98
C ARG A 40 4.70 38.29 -1.56
N THR A 41 4.13 38.50 -2.75
CA THR A 41 3.26 37.50 -3.41
C THR A 41 4.03 36.25 -3.78
N PHE A 42 5.28 36.37 -4.23
CA PHE A 42 6.16 35.25 -4.50
C PHE A 42 6.50 34.46 -3.24
N TYR A 43 6.91 35.14 -2.16
CA TYR A 43 7.16 34.51 -0.86
C TYR A 43 5.90 33.83 -0.30
N ILE A 44 4.72 34.46 -0.42
CA ILE A 44 3.45 33.87 0.04
C ILE A 44 3.10 32.63 -0.80
N CYS A 45 3.29 32.63 -2.11
CA CYS A 45 3.05 31.45 -2.95
C CYS A 45 4.04 30.32 -2.67
N VAL A 46 5.32 30.63 -2.50
CA VAL A 46 6.35 29.63 -2.18
C VAL A 46 6.15 29.08 -0.76
N PHE A 47 5.86 29.94 0.21
CA PHE A 47 5.59 29.56 1.60
C PHE A 47 4.27 28.78 1.72
N SER A 48 3.22 29.19 0.98
CA SER A 48 1.96 28.44 0.91
C SER A 48 2.14 27.10 0.21
N GLY A 49 2.93 27.03 -0.87
CA GLY A 49 3.28 25.77 -1.53
C GLY A 49 4.08 24.84 -0.61
N PHE A 50 5.03 25.38 0.15
CA PHE A 50 5.80 24.63 1.14
C PHE A 50 4.92 24.11 2.29
N LEU A 51 4.00 24.94 2.80
CA LEU A 51 3.02 24.54 3.81
C LEU A 51 2.09 23.43 3.29
N LEU A 52 1.61 23.54 2.05
CA LEU A 52 0.78 22.51 1.42
C LEU A 52 1.53 21.18 1.26
N MET A 53 2.81 21.22 0.88
CA MET A 53 3.64 20.01 0.85
C MET A 53 3.82 19.40 2.24
N LEU A 54 3.97 20.22 3.28
CA LEU A 54 4.12 19.76 4.67
C LEU A 54 2.82 19.15 5.21
N SER A 55 1.67 19.72 4.87
CA SER A 55 0.34 19.22 5.26
C SER A 55 -0.01 17.88 4.62
N LEU A 56 0.53 17.56 3.44
CA LEU A 56 0.36 16.25 2.79
C LEU A 56 1.18 15.14 3.45
N LEU A 57 2.23 15.47 4.21
CA LEU A 57 3.07 14.46 4.85
C LEU A 57 2.28 13.64 5.88
N TRP A 58 1.38 14.27 6.62
CA TRP A 58 0.62 13.60 7.68
C TRP A 58 -0.27 12.46 7.19
N PRO A 59 -1.17 12.66 6.21
CA PRO A 59 -1.98 11.57 5.67
C PRO A 59 -1.11 10.49 5.03
N ILE A 60 -0.01 10.85 4.34
CA ILE A 60 0.90 9.87 3.74
C ILE A 60 1.57 9.00 4.82
N VAL A 61 2.09 9.62 5.88
CA VAL A 61 2.72 8.89 6.99
C VAL A 61 1.72 7.99 7.70
N LEU A 62 0.50 8.47 7.96
CA LEU A 62 -0.58 7.66 8.55
C LEU A 62 -0.92 6.46 7.67
N LEU A 63 -0.98 6.63 6.35
CA LEU A 63 -1.22 5.52 5.43
C LEU A 63 -0.09 4.50 5.49
N LEU A 64 1.16 4.96 5.43
CA LEU A 64 2.33 4.08 5.47
C LEU A 64 2.44 3.32 6.79
N ILE A 65 2.18 3.98 7.92
CA ILE A 65 2.13 3.34 9.23
C ILE A 65 0.99 2.31 9.26
N GLY A 66 -0.21 2.68 8.80
CA GLY A 66 -1.34 1.76 8.74
C GLY A 66 -1.04 0.51 7.92
N LEU A 67 -0.49 0.66 6.71
CA LEU A 67 -0.08 -0.46 5.85
C LEU A 67 1.04 -1.29 6.49
N GLY A 68 2.03 -0.65 7.12
CA GLY A 68 3.12 -1.35 7.81
C GLY A 68 2.63 -2.19 8.99
N VAL A 69 1.74 -1.62 9.81
CA VAL A 69 1.09 -2.34 10.93
C VAL A 69 0.22 -3.49 10.41
N MET A 70 -0.42 -3.33 9.26
CA MET A 70 -1.20 -4.40 8.60
C MET A 70 -0.33 -5.60 8.28
N VAL A 71 0.83 -5.35 7.65
CA VAL A 71 1.82 -6.38 7.33
C VAL A 71 2.37 -6.99 8.61
N LEU A 72 2.58 -6.20 9.65
CA LEU A 72 3.03 -6.67 10.95
C LEU A 72 2.03 -7.62 11.63
N GLU A 73 0.71 -7.39 11.53
CA GLU A 73 -0.32 -8.32 12.03
C GLU A 73 -0.22 -9.69 11.37
N VAL A 74 0.10 -9.76 10.08
CA VAL A 74 0.30 -11.05 9.39
C VAL A 74 1.47 -11.81 10.00
N PHE A 75 2.54 -11.10 10.38
CA PHE A 75 3.69 -11.71 11.02
C PHE A 75 3.47 -12.00 12.50
N LEU A 76 2.81 -11.13 13.25
CA LEU A 76 2.51 -11.28 14.67
C LEU A 76 1.00 -11.49 14.79
N PRO A 77 0.51 -12.74 14.78
CA PRO A 77 -0.91 -13.03 14.92
C PRO A 77 -1.38 -12.55 16.30
N SER A 78 -1.81 -11.29 16.38
CA SER A 78 -2.13 -10.59 17.62
C SER A 78 -3.59 -10.83 18.03
N GLY A 79 -4.32 -11.59 17.21
CA GLY A 79 -5.76 -11.77 17.34
C GLY A 79 -6.57 -10.62 16.73
N GLY A 80 -5.95 -9.81 15.86
CA GLY A 80 -6.61 -8.71 15.15
C GLY A 80 -6.51 -7.33 15.82
N ILE A 81 -5.77 -7.19 16.92
CA ILE A 81 -5.59 -5.89 17.59
C ILE A 81 -4.78 -4.94 16.71
N LEU A 82 -3.62 -5.38 16.18
CA LEU A 82 -2.84 -4.54 15.26
C LEU A 82 -3.59 -4.34 13.94
N GLY A 83 -4.35 -5.34 13.49
CA GLY A 83 -5.27 -5.22 12.36
C GLY A 83 -6.30 -4.09 12.54
N PHE A 84 -6.91 -3.97 13.72
CA PHE A 84 -7.85 -2.89 14.02
C PHE A 84 -7.16 -1.52 14.00
N VAL A 85 -5.99 -1.40 14.65
CA VAL A 85 -5.20 -0.15 14.67
C VAL A 85 -4.76 0.26 13.26
N SER A 86 -4.36 -0.71 12.43
CA SER A 86 -4.00 -0.51 11.03
C SER A 86 -5.17 0.07 10.23
N ILE A 87 -6.35 -0.54 10.31
CA ILE A 87 -7.55 -0.06 9.61
C ILE A 87 -7.90 1.36 10.08
N ALA A 88 -7.88 1.61 11.39
CA ALA A 88 -8.16 2.93 11.94
C ALA A 88 -7.17 3.99 11.40
N ALA A 89 -5.88 3.66 11.31
CA ALA A 89 -4.86 4.56 10.76
C ALA A 89 -5.06 4.83 9.26
N ILE A 90 -5.40 3.81 8.45
CA ILE A 90 -5.69 3.95 7.02
C ILE A 90 -6.93 4.83 6.81
N VAL A 91 -8.00 4.58 7.57
CA VAL A 91 -9.23 5.39 7.51
C VAL A 91 -8.96 6.83 7.92
N ALA A 92 -8.19 7.05 9.00
CA ALA A 92 -7.80 8.39 9.45
C ALA A 92 -7.00 9.13 8.37
N SER A 93 -6.02 8.46 7.73
CA SER A 93 -5.27 9.02 6.60
C SER A 93 -6.19 9.50 5.47
N ILE A 94 -7.11 8.64 5.01
CA ILE A 94 -8.02 8.95 3.92
C ILE A 94 -8.97 10.09 4.33
N ALA A 95 -9.52 10.05 5.54
CA ALA A 95 -10.39 11.09 6.06
C ALA A 95 -9.68 12.46 6.09
N THR A 96 -8.47 12.51 6.66
CA THR A 96 -7.65 13.74 6.67
C THR A 96 -7.35 14.23 5.25
N ALA A 97 -7.05 13.33 4.31
CA ALA A 97 -6.84 13.71 2.91
C ALA A 97 -8.09 14.32 2.26
N PHE A 98 -9.29 13.81 2.55
CA PHE A 98 -10.55 14.40 2.07
C PHE A 98 -10.85 15.75 2.72
N PHE A 99 -10.66 15.88 4.04
CA PHE A 99 -11.01 17.10 4.78
C PHE A 99 -10.04 18.26 4.51
N GLU A 100 -8.74 17.99 4.43
CA GLU A 100 -7.73 19.06 4.31
C GLU A 100 -7.35 19.39 2.86
N HIS A 101 -7.38 18.40 1.95
CA HIS A 101 -6.86 18.55 0.58
C HIS A 101 -7.92 18.38 -0.51
N GLY A 102 -9.16 18.07 -0.11
CA GLY A 102 -10.32 17.98 -0.99
C GLY A 102 -10.46 16.65 -1.73
N PRO A 103 -11.51 16.53 -2.58
CA PRO A 103 -11.95 15.24 -3.13
C PRO A 103 -10.93 14.54 -4.01
N LEU A 104 -10.13 15.30 -4.78
CA LEU A 104 -9.15 14.72 -5.71
C LEU A 104 -8.04 13.98 -4.96
N VAL A 105 -7.48 14.60 -3.92
CA VAL A 105 -6.41 14.02 -3.11
C VAL A 105 -6.94 12.86 -2.28
N GLY A 106 -8.10 13.04 -1.62
CA GLY A 106 -8.76 11.96 -0.88
C GLY A 106 -9.04 10.72 -1.75
N MET A 107 -9.53 10.91 -2.98
CA MET A 107 -9.80 9.80 -3.91
C MET A 107 -8.51 9.11 -4.37
N SER A 108 -7.42 9.86 -4.57
CA SER A 108 -6.12 9.26 -4.88
C SER A 108 -5.60 8.39 -3.74
N MET A 109 -5.68 8.86 -2.48
CA MET A 109 -5.29 8.09 -1.29
C MET A 109 -6.16 6.85 -1.10
N LEU A 110 -7.48 6.97 -1.31
CA LEU A 110 -8.39 5.83 -1.29
C LEU A 110 -8.02 4.79 -2.35
N THR A 111 -7.74 5.22 -3.58
CA THR A 111 -7.34 4.33 -4.68
C THR A 111 -6.05 3.59 -4.34
N VAL A 112 -5.05 4.31 -3.81
CA VAL A 112 -3.80 3.71 -3.35
C VAL A 112 -4.06 2.70 -2.24
N ALA A 113 -4.87 3.03 -1.23
CA ALA A 113 -5.20 2.11 -0.14
C ALA A 113 -5.89 0.83 -0.65
N VAL A 114 -6.89 0.97 -1.52
CA VAL A 114 -7.66 -0.16 -2.09
C VAL A 114 -6.77 -1.11 -2.91
N LEU A 115 -5.73 -0.61 -3.57
CA LEU A 115 -4.78 -1.43 -4.31
C LEU A 115 -3.67 -1.98 -3.39
N ALA A 116 -3.11 -1.14 -2.54
CA ALA A 116 -1.97 -1.48 -1.70
C ALA A 116 -2.33 -2.55 -0.66
N VAL A 117 -3.51 -2.46 -0.02
CA VAL A 117 -3.96 -3.42 0.99
C VAL A 117 -3.95 -4.87 0.47
N PRO A 118 -4.68 -5.23 -0.60
CA PRO A 118 -4.69 -6.61 -1.10
C PRO A 118 -3.33 -7.05 -1.65
N ILE A 119 -2.58 -6.16 -2.31
CA ILE A 119 -1.24 -6.48 -2.83
C ILE A 119 -0.29 -6.83 -1.69
N LEU A 120 -0.23 -5.97 -0.65
CA LEU A 120 0.65 -6.19 0.50
C LEU A 120 0.21 -7.41 1.30
N LEU A 121 -1.09 -7.66 1.44
CA LEU A 121 -1.59 -8.84 2.14
C LEU A 121 -1.23 -10.13 1.39
N ALA A 122 -1.42 -10.16 0.07
CA ALA A 122 -1.02 -11.29 -0.77
C ALA A 122 0.49 -11.55 -0.69
N LEU A 123 1.28 -10.49 -0.71
CA LEU A 123 2.74 -10.56 -0.62
C LEU A 123 3.20 -11.02 0.76
N ALA A 124 2.58 -10.48 1.83
CA ALA A 124 2.83 -10.88 3.20
C ALA A 124 2.52 -12.37 3.41
N PHE A 125 1.37 -12.87 2.94
CA PHE A 125 1.05 -14.29 3.02
C PHE A 125 1.97 -15.17 2.18
N ARG A 126 2.43 -14.69 1.02
CA ARG A 126 3.38 -15.43 0.18
C ARG A 126 4.76 -15.58 0.84
N TRP A 127 5.23 -14.55 1.53
CA TRP A 127 6.52 -14.57 2.25
C TRP A 127 6.42 -15.13 3.66
N PHE A 128 5.24 -15.10 4.27
CA PHE A 128 4.98 -15.66 5.60
C PHE A 128 5.59 -17.06 5.83
N PRO A 129 5.39 -18.07 4.95
CA PRO A 129 5.95 -19.42 5.16
C PRO A 129 7.48 -19.48 5.16
N GLU A 130 8.17 -18.50 4.56
CA GLU A 130 9.64 -18.43 4.57
C GLU A 130 10.18 -17.80 5.85
N THR A 131 9.35 -17.05 6.59
CA THR A 131 9.76 -16.38 7.82
C THR A 131 9.92 -17.35 9.00
N PRO A 132 10.81 -17.06 9.98
CA PRO A 132 11.04 -17.93 11.12
C PRO A 132 9.80 -18.13 11.99
N LEU A 133 8.86 -17.17 12.00
CA LEU A 133 7.59 -17.35 12.69
C LEU A 133 6.65 -18.26 11.90
N GLY A 134 6.50 -18.03 10.59
CA GLY A 134 5.67 -18.88 9.73
C GLY A 134 6.11 -20.34 9.73
N ARG A 135 7.42 -20.62 9.75
CA ARG A 135 7.97 -21.98 9.85
C ARG A 135 7.74 -22.67 11.19
N ARG A 136 7.50 -21.92 12.27
CA ARG A 136 7.16 -22.48 13.59
C ARG A 136 5.66 -22.75 13.72
N VAL A 137 4.83 -21.92 13.08
CA VAL A 137 3.37 -22.03 13.10
C VAL A 137 2.87 -23.09 12.14
N LEU A 138 3.49 -23.20 10.96
CA LEU A 138 3.14 -24.20 9.96
C LEU A 138 3.92 -25.50 10.24
N PRO A 139 3.25 -26.64 10.47
CA PRO A 139 3.91 -27.94 10.53
C PRO A 139 4.66 -28.18 9.21
N PRO A 140 5.84 -28.83 9.23
CA PRO A 140 6.48 -29.24 7.99
C PRO A 140 5.51 -30.10 7.17
N PRO A 141 5.44 -29.89 5.84
CA PRO A 141 4.58 -30.70 4.99
C PRO A 141 4.88 -32.19 5.26
N PRO A 142 3.86 -33.03 5.51
CA PRO A 142 4.10 -34.44 5.77
C PRO A 142 4.84 -35.05 4.57
N ASP A 143 5.82 -35.91 4.84
CA ASP A 143 6.49 -36.67 3.78
C ASP A 143 5.45 -37.32 2.87
N ALA A 144 5.65 -37.27 1.55
CA ALA A 144 4.72 -37.87 0.59
C ALA A 144 4.46 -39.37 0.85
N ALA A 145 5.40 -40.05 1.52
CA ALA A 145 5.25 -41.43 2.01
C ALA A 145 4.19 -41.57 3.14
N ASN A 146 3.99 -40.54 3.97
CA ASN A 146 2.97 -40.49 5.03
C ASN A 146 1.60 -40.01 4.54
N LEU A 147 1.52 -39.39 3.36
CA LEU A 147 0.26 -38.91 2.76
C LEU A 147 -0.51 -40.00 2.01
N LEU A 148 0.14 -41.14 1.73
CA LEU A 148 -0.48 -42.31 1.13
C LEU A 148 -0.75 -43.35 2.23
N PRO A 149 -2.02 -43.51 2.68
CA PRO A 149 -2.36 -44.63 3.55
C PRO A 149 -1.85 -45.93 2.91
N ASN A 150 -1.17 -46.76 3.70
CA ASN A 150 -0.71 -48.08 3.29
C ASN A 150 0.34 -48.10 2.15
N GLU A 151 1.24 -47.11 2.04
CA GLU A 151 2.34 -47.15 1.05
C GLU A 151 3.19 -48.43 1.18
N SER A 152 3.50 -48.84 2.42
CA SER A 152 4.22 -50.09 2.72
C SER A 152 3.45 -51.34 2.29
N ALA A 153 2.13 -51.38 2.53
CA ALA A 153 1.29 -52.51 2.12
C ALA A 153 1.06 -52.53 0.60
N ARG A 154 0.96 -51.37 -0.06
CA ARG A 154 0.95 -51.25 -1.53
C ARG A 154 2.27 -51.70 -2.15
N LYS A 155 3.41 -51.36 -1.54
CA LYS A 155 4.73 -51.79 -2.00
C LYS A 155 4.89 -53.30 -1.87
N LYS A 156 4.45 -53.89 -0.75
CA LYS A 156 4.38 -55.35 -0.54
C LYS A 156 3.44 -56.03 -1.54
N ALA A 157 2.24 -55.48 -1.75
CA ALA A 157 1.28 -56.01 -2.71
C ALA A 157 1.80 -55.95 -4.15
N ARG A 158 2.49 -54.87 -4.53
CA ARG A 158 3.16 -54.76 -5.84
C ARG A 158 4.33 -55.74 -5.98
N ALA A 159 5.12 -55.93 -4.93
CA ALA A 159 6.22 -56.90 -4.92
C ALA A 159 5.74 -58.36 -4.99
N ALA A 160 4.50 -58.64 -4.58
CA ALA A 160 3.88 -59.96 -4.68
C ALA A 160 3.27 -60.27 -6.06
N VAL A 161 3.20 -59.28 -6.97
CA VAL A 161 2.70 -59.50 -8.34
C VAL A 161 3.70 -60.35 -9.12
N GLY A 162 3.25 -61.52 -9.59
CA GLY A 162 4.07 -62.50 -10.32
C GLY A 162 4.69 -63.58 -9.43
N SER A 163 4.54 -63.48 -8.10
CA SER A 163 4.95 -64.52 -7.16
C SER A 163 3.91 -65.65 -7.08
N VAL A 164 4.37 -66.87 -6.82
CA VAL A 164 3.50 -68.01 -6.53
C VAL A 164 3.21 -68.03 -5.04
N GLY A 165 1.92 -68.10 -4.66
CA GLY A 165 1.47 -68.14 -3.26
C GLY A 165 0.48 -69.26 -2.99
N VAL A 166 0.24 -69.53 -1.71
CA VAL A 166 -0.69 -70.58 -1.25
C VAL A 166 -2.01 -69.96 -0.79
N ALA A 167 -3.13 -70.50 -1.28
CA ALA A 167 -4.46 -70.06 -0.86
C ALA A 167 -4.74 -70.51 0.59
N VAL A 168 -5.02 -69.55 1.47
CA VAL A 168 -5.31 -69.80 2.89
C VAL A 168 -6.82 -69.77 3.17
N SER A 169 -7.60 -69.22 2.24
CA SER A 169 -9.06 -69.24 2.26
C SER A 169 -9.61 -69.55 0.85
N PRO A 170 -10.87 -69.96 0.72
CA PRO A 170 -11.56 -70.02 -0.57
C PRO A 170 -11.46 -68.67 -1.31
N LEU A 171 -11.26 -68.71 -2.63
CA LEU A 171 -11.02 -67.54 -3.50
C LEU A 171 -12.29 -67.16 -4.29
N LEU A 172 -13.37 -66.84 -3.60
CA LEU A 172 -14.67 -66.56 -4.22
C LEU A 172 -15.35 -65.34 -3.58
N PRO A 173 -15.58 -64.21 -4.28
CA PRO A 173 -14.74 -63.55 -5.28
C PRO A 173 -13.55 -62.77 -4.65
N TRP A 174 -13.36 -62.88 -3.33
CA TRP A 174 -12.21 -62.38 -2.57
C TRP A 174 -11.69 -63.47 -1.63
N GLY A 175 -10.43 -63.38 -1.21
CA GLY A 175 -9.81 -64.33 -0.29
C GLY A 175 -8.37 -63.96 0.07
N ARG A 176 -7.74 -64.76 0.92
CA ARG A 176 -6.37 -64.53 1.42
C ARG A 176 -5.40 -65.52 0.81
N VAL A 177 -4.29 -64.98 0.33
CA VAL A 177 -3.16 -65.74 -0.20
C VAL A 177 -1.93 -65.41 0.65
N ALA A 178 -1.18 -66.43 1.06
CA ALA A 178 0.12 -66.28 1.67
C ALA A 178 1.18 -66.36 0.57
N VAL A 179 1.96 -65.28 0.43
CA VAL A 179 3.06 -65.12 -0.53
C VAL A 179 4.34 -64.91 0.24
#